data_AF-A0A7X7JFZ8-F1
#
_entry.id   AF-A0A7X7JFZ8-F1
#
_cell.length_a   1.000
_cell.length_b   1.000
_cell.length_c   1.000
_cell.angle_alpha   90.00
_cell.angle_beta   90.00
_cell.angle_gamma   90.00
#
_symmetry.space_group_name_H-M   'P 1'
#
loop_
_entity.id
_entity.type
_entity.pdbx_description
1 polymer ?
#
loop_
_entity_poly.entity_id
_entity_poly.type
_entity_poly.pdbx_seq_one_letter_code
_entity_poly.pdbx_strand_id
1 'polypeptide(L)' 'MALAYAPDASIESTKLAALAFAVVLLSMLALYVVGFDQGAVSRTGMYMHELMHDGRHLMGLPCH' A
#
# COMPACT_ATOMS: atom_id res chain seq x y z
N MET A 1 -1.84 -38.64 -39.30
CA MET A 1 -0.77 -38.22 -38.38
C MET A 1 -1.13 -36.84 -37.87
N ALA A 2 -1.81 -36.77 -36.72
CA ALA A 2 -2.20 -35.49 -36.11
C ALA A 2 -1.13 -35.13 -35.08
N LEU A 3 -0.36 -34.08 -35.35
CA LEU A 3 0.50 -33.45 -34.36
C LEU A 3 -0.39 -32.67 -33.40
N ALA A 4 -0.68 -33.25 -32.23
CA ALA A 4 -1.26 -32.50 -31.13
C ALA A 4 -0.20 -31.54 -30.59
N TYR A 5 -0.40 -30.24 -30.81
CA TYR A 5 0.34 -29.21 -30.10
C TYR A 5 -0.10 -29.25 -28.63
N ALA A 6 0.73 -29.85 -27.78
CA ALA A 6 0.62 -29.71 -26.34
C ALA A 6 1.45 -28.48 -25.95
N PRO A 7 0.83 -27.34 -25.58
CA PRO A 7 1.60 -26.23 -25.04
C PRO A 7 2.30 -26.70 -23.76
N ASP A 8 3.50 -26.18 -23.50
CA ASP A 8 4.22 -26.41 -22.26
C ASP A 8 3.44 -25.80 -21.08
N ALA A 9 2.45 -26.53 -20.57
CA ALA A 9 1.50 -26.08 -19.55
C ALA A 9 2.18 -25.64 -18.24
N SER A 10 3.38 -26.15 -17.97
CA SER A 10 4.23 -25.75 -16.83
C SER A 10 4.79 -24.33 -16.97
N ILE A 11 5.19 -23.94 -18.18
CA ILE A 11 5.68 -22.59 -18.48
C ILE A 11 4.53 -21.58 -18.37
N GLU A 12 3.34 -21.95 -18.84
CA GLU A 12 2.13 -21.13 -18.69
C GLU A 12 1.73 -20.97 -17.21
N SER A 13 1.75 -22.06 -16.44
CA SER A 13 1.45 -22.03 -15.00
C SER A 13 2.43 -21.16 -14.20
N THR A 14 3.73 -21.22 -14.54
CA THR A 14 4.77 -20.41 -13.88
C THR A 14 4.58 -18.92 -14.21
N LYS A 15 4.25 -18.59 -15.46
CA LYS A 15 3.95 -17.21 -15.87
C LYS A 15 2.71 -16.66 -15.16
N LEU A 16 1.66 -17.47 -15.06
CA LEU A 16 0.45 -17.10 -14.33
C LEU A 16 0.72 -16.86 -12.84
N ALA A 17 1.48 -17.76 -12.21
CA ALA A 17 1.89 -17.61 -10.82
C ALA A 17 2.73 -16.34 -10.60
N ALA A 18 3.69 -16.07 -11.50
CA ALA A 18 4.51 -14.87 -11.46
C ALA A 18 3.67 -13.59 -11.61
N LEU A 19 2.70 -13.58 -12.53
CA LEU A 19 1.79 -12.45 -12.72
C LEU A 19 0.86 -12.25 -11.52
N ALA A 20 0.30 -13.33 -10.96
CA ALA A 20 -0.53 -13.27 -9.76
C ALA A 20 0.26 -12.69 -8.57
N PHE A 21 1.50 -13.14 -8.38
CA PHE A 21 2.38 -12.60 -7.35
C PHE A 21 2.70 -11.11 -7.57
N ALA A 22 3.00 -10.71 -8.81
CA ALA A 22 3.24 -9.31 -9.14
C ALA A 22 2.02 -8.42 -8.86
N VAL A 23 0.81 -8.89 -9.19
CA VAL A 23 -0.45 -8.18 -8.89
C VAL A 23 -0.66 -8.04 -7.38
N VAL A 24 -0.41 -9.09 -6.59
CA VAL A 24 -0.51 -9.04 -5.13
C VAL A 24 0.51 -8.06 -4.53
N LEU A 25 1.74 -8.04 -5.03
CA LEU A 25 2.73 -7.07 -4.57
C LEU A 25 2.33 -5.63 -4.93
N LEU A 26 1.83 -5.40 -6.14
CA LEU A 26 1.34 -4.08 -6.55
C LEU A 26 0.14 -3.62 -5.72
N SER A 27 -0.80 -4.53 -5.40
CA SER A 27 -1.94 -4.18 -4.56
C SER A 27 -1.51 -3.89 -3.12
N MET A 28 -0.58 -4.66 -2.55
CA MET A 28 0.02 -4.38 -1.25
C MET A 28 0.71 -3.02 -1.23
N LEU A 29 1.47 -2.68 -2.27
CA LEU A 29 2.12 -1.38 -2.40
C LEU A 29 1.09 -0.24 -2.46
N ALA A 30 0.04 -0.39 -3.26
CA ALA A 30 -1.03 0.60 -3.36
C ALA A 30 -1.71 0.83 -2.00
N LEU A 31 -2.06 -0.25 -1.30
CA LEU A 31 -2.64 -0.18 0.04
C LEU A 31 -1.69 0.45 1.07
N TYR A 32 -0.39 0.17 0.98
CA TYR A 32 0.62 0.79 1.82
C TYR A 32 0.66 2.31 1.62
N VAL A 33 0.72 2.78 0.37
CA VAL A 33 0.78 4.22 0.06
C VAL A 33 -0.48 4.93 0.56
N VAL A 34 -1.66 4.38 0.27
CA VAL A 34 -2.93 4.93 0.77
C VAL A 34 -2.98 4.94 2.30
N GLY A 35 -2.59 3.84 2.94
CA GLY A 35 -2.55 3.74 4.41
C GLY A 35 -1.52 4.67 5.04
N PHE A 36 -0.42 4.97 4.34
CA PHE A 36 0.57 5.93 4.78
C PHE A 36 0.02 7.35 4.76
N ASP A 37 -0.61 7.76 3.66
CA ASP A 37 -1.18 9.11 3.48
C ASP A 37 -2.37 9.37 4.43
N GLN A 38 -3.24 8.38 4.61
CA GLN A 38 -4.37 8.45 5.54
C GLN A 38 -3.96 8.32 7.02
N GLY A 39 -2.66 8.18 7.30
CA GLY A 39 -2.13 8.10 8.66
C GLY A 39 -2.41 6.78 9.40
N ALA A 40 -2.89 5.74 8.70
CA ALA A 40 -3.05 4.40 9.27
C ALA A 40 -1.69 3.73 9.55
N VAL A 41 -0.69 4.01 8.70
CA VAL A 41 0.70 3.58 8.88
C VAL A 41 1.56 4.72 9.44
N SER A 42 1.47 5.92 8.86
CA SER A 42 2.24 7.09 9.31
C SER A 42 1.50 7.88 10.38
N ARG A 43 1.88 7.71 11.65
CA ARG A 43 1.26 8.43 12.78
C ARG A 43 1.81 9.83 13.00
N THR A 44 2.78 10.27 12.19
CA THR A 44 3.46 11.56 12.35
C THR A 44 2.51 12.74 12.21
N GLY A 45 1.50 12.65 11.33
CA GLY A 45 0.49 13.70 11.16
C GLY A 45 -0.33 13.96 12.43
N MET A 46 -0.75 12.91 13.14
CA MET A 46 -1.48 13.04 14.41
C MET A 46 -0.58 13.59 15.52
N TYR A 47 0.66 13.10 15.63
CA TYR A 47 1.61 13.65 16.61
C TYR A 47 1.90 15.13 16.37
N MET A 48 2.06 15.54 15.11
CA MET A 48 2.19 16.95 14.79
C MET A 48 0.89 17.72 15.06
N HIS A 49 -0.28 17.18 14.73
CA HIS A 49 -1.55 17.81 15.06
C HIS A 49 -1.67 18.13 16.55
N GLU A 50 -1.37 17.15 17.41
CA GLU A 50 -1.40 17.30 18.88
C GLU A 50 -0.31 18.26 19.36
N LEU A 51 0.92 18.17 18.85
CA LEU A 51 2.01 19.09 19.19
C LEU A 51 1.65 20.55 18.88
N MET A 52 1.07 20.80 17.71
CA MET A 52 0.63 22.15 17.30
C MET A 52 -0.53 22.63 18.16
N HIS A 53 -1.44 21.73 18.53
CA HIS A 53 -2.55 22.01 19.42
C HIS A 53 -2.05 22.42 20.83
N ASP A 54 -1.11 21.66 21.39
CA ASP A 54 -0.48 21.92 22.69
C ASP A 54 0.38 23.17 22.68
N GLY A 55 1.13 23.42 21.60
CA GLY A 55 1.91 24.65 21.45
C GLY A 55 1.03 25.89 21.49
N ARG A 56 -0.15 25.84 20.86
CA ARG A 56 -1.14 26.93 20.89
C ARG A 56 -1.67 27.17 22.30
N HIS A 57 -1.95 26.10 23.06
CA HIS A 57 -2.33 26.21 24.47
C HIS A 57 -1.22 26.81 25.33
N LEU A 58 0.03 26.39 25.12
CA LEU A 58 1.18 26.90 25.86
C LEU A 58 1.39 28.41 25.63
N MET A 59 1.10 28.88 24.42
CA MET A 59 1.17 30.29 24.04
C MET A 59 -0.11 31.09 24.40
N GLY A 60 -1.12 30.46 25.01
CA GLY A 60 -2.38 31.11 25.39
C GLY A 60 -3.25 31.56 24.22
N LEU A 61 -3.00 31.04 23.01
CA LEU A 61 -3.72 31.39 21.79
C LEU A 61 -5.07 30.63 21.74
N PRO A 62 -6.18 31.26 21.34
CA PRO A 62 -7.49 30.60 21.27
C PRO A 62 -7.54 29.55 20.17
N CYS A 63 -8.36 28.52 20.41
CA CYS A 63 -8.41 27.31 19.59
C CYS A 63 -9.62 27.17 18.65
N HIS A 64 -10.56 28.11 18.69
CA HIS A 64 -11.79 28.17 17.88
C HIS A 64 -11.81 29.40 16.97
#